data_AF-A0A0B7BVS0-F1
#
_entry.id   AF-A0A0B7BVS0-F1
#
_cell.length_a   1.000
_cell.length_b   1.000
_cell.length_c   1.000
_cell.angle_alpha   90.00
_cell.angle_beta   90.00
_cell.angle_gamma   90.00
#
_symmetry.space_group_name_H-M   'P 1'
#
loop_
_entity.id
_entity.type
_entity.pdbx_description
1 polymer ?
#
loop_
_entity_poly.entity_id
_entity_poly.type
_entity_poly.pdbx_seq_one_letter_code
_entity_poly.pdbx_strand_id
1 'polypeptide(L)'
;VEAETMYRCDDSMLCVVPDISAFRSGGGRWVRQPLQVPVSLVRCDGVIYSTGLIFTYTPEPGPHQHCKEVDRILGRTPASPDSTSSNNFSSTL
;
A
#
# COMPACT_ATOMS: atom_id res chain seq x y z
N VAL A 1 -19.09 1.83 3.73
CA VAL A 1 -18.16 1.94 4.87
C VAL A 1 -18.56 3.18 5.63
N GLU A 2 -18.92 3.05 6.91
CA GLU A 2 -19.22 4.20 7.78
C GLU A 2 -17.91 4.83 8.26
N ALA A 3 -17.90 6.15 8.42
CA ALA A 3 -16.75 6.90 8.93
C ALA A 3 -17.13 7.53 10.28
N GLU A 4 -16.20 7.51 11.24
CA GLU A 4 -16.35 8.26 12.49
C GLU A 4 -16.49 9.75 12.15
N THR A 5 -17.63 10.34 12.53
CA THR A 5 -18.01 11.69 12.10
C THR A 5 -18.20 12.60 13.32
N MET A 6 -17.64 13.80 13.23
CA MET A 6 -17.71 14.86 14.23
C MET A 6 -18.44 16.06 13.65
N TYR A 7 -19.53 16.46 14.30
CA TYR A 7 -20.24 17.69 13.96
C TYR A 7 -19.52 18.91 14.55
N ARG A 8 -19.30 19.95 13.73
CA ARG A 8 -18.78 21.24 14.22
C ARG A 8 -19.86 22.32 14.20
N CYS A 9 -20.54 22.49 13.08
CA CYS A 9 -21.66 23.41 12.88
C CYS A 9 -22.49 23.00 11.66
N ASP A 10 -23.57 23.74 11.36
CA ASP A 10 -24.51 23.40 10.28
C ASP A 10 -23.86 23.32 8.89
N ASP A 11 -22.77 24.05 8.68
CA ASP A 11 -22.02 24.08 7.42
C ASP A 11 -20.72 23.26 7.45
N SER A 12 -20.37 22.62 8.58
CA SER A 12 -19.08 21.94 8.74
C SER A 12 -19.14 20.70 9.62
N MET A 13 -18.64 19.59 9.05
CA MET A 13 -18.39 18.33 9.73
C MET A 13 -17.00 17.83 9.37
N LEU A 14 -16.42 17.04 10.25
CA LEU A 14 -15.16 16.34 10.03
C LEU A 14 -15.40 14.84 10.14
N CYS A 15 -14.64 14.03 9.42
CA CYS A 15 -14.66 12.59 9.63
C CYS A 15 -13.25 12.01 9.56
N VAL A 16 -13.06 10.88 10.24
CA VAL A 16 -11.84 10.09 10.11
C VAL A 16 -11.93 9.31 8.80
N VAL A 17 -10.92 9.46 7.94
CA VAL A 17 -10.84 8.72 6.68
C VAL A 17 -10.66 7.22 6.98
N PRO A 18 -11.57 6.35 6.52
CA PRO A 18 -11.43 4.91 6.73
C PRO A 18 -10.19 4.35 6.04
N ASP A 19 -9.64 3.25 6.58
CA ASP A 19 -8.56 2.54 5.90
C ASP A 19 -9.03 1.98 4.54
N ILE A 20 -8.17 2.08 3.53
CA ILE A 20 -8.49 1.66 2.15
C ILE A 20 -8.85 0.16 2.06
N SER A 21 -8.35 -0.66 3.00
CA SER A 21 -8.67 -2.09 3.06
C SER A 21 -10.14 -2.36 3.36
N ALA A 22 -10.86 -1.42 4.00
CA ALA A 22 -12.30 -1.56 4.28
C ALA A 22 -13.15 -1.63 3.00
N PHE A 23 -12.61 -1.19 1.86
CA PHE A 23 -13.29 -1.21 0.56
C PHE A 23 -12.84 -2.38 -0.32
N ARG A 24 -11.84 -3.17 0.09
CA ARG A 24 -11.26 -4.24 -0.74
C ARG A 24 -11.11 -5.53 0.06
N SER A 25 -12.05 -6.45 -0.16
CA SER A 25 -11.95 -7.83 0.32
C SER A 25 -10.93 -8.62 -0.51
N GLY A 26 -9.64 -8.46 -0.21
CA GLY A 26 -8.61 -9.43 -0.62
C GLY A 26 -7.57 -8.99 -1.66
N GLY A 27 -6.72 -8.00 -1.37
CA GLY A 27 -5.64 -7.69 -2.31
C GLY A 27 -4.50 -6.85 -1.76
N GLY A 28 -3.55 -7.49 -1.07
CA GLY A 28 -2.18 -7.04 -0.84
C GLY A 28 -2.01 -5.73 -0.06
N ARG A 29 -0.88 -5.60 0.65
CA ARG A 29 -0.51 -4.38 1.39
C ARG A 29 -0.28 -3.13 0.52
N TRP A 30 -0.42 -3.22 -0.80
CA TRP A 30 -0.15 -2.13 -1.74
C TRP A 30 -1.29 -2.01 -2.74
N VAL A 31 -1.86 -0.81 -2.85
CA VAL A 31 -2.79 -0.50 -3.92
C VAL A 31 -1.99 0.16 -5.04
N ARG A 32 -2.25 -0.23 -6.29
CA ARG A 32 -1.52 0.28 -7.47
C ARG A 32 -2.31 1.26 -8.32
N GLN A 33 -3.60 1.39 -8.05
CA GLN A 33 -4.51 2.22 -8.82
C GLN A 33 -5.34 3.08 -7.86
N PRO A 34 -5.62 4.35 -8.22
CA PRO A 34 -6.53 5.18 -7.44
C PRO A 34 -7.89 4.49 -7.27
N LEU A 35 -8.44 4.51 -6.05
CA LEU A 35 -9.78 4.03 -5.75
C LEU A 35 -10.69 5.23 -5.48
N GLN A 36 -11.72 5.40 -6.29
CA GLN A 36 -12.73 6.45 -6.12
C GLN A 36 -13.96 5.89 -5.44
N VAL A 37 -14.42 6.56 -4.38
CA VAL A 37 -15.63 6.18 -3.64
C VAL A 37 -16.57 7.39 -3.49
N PRO A 38 -17.89 7.22 -3.67
CA PRO A 38 -18.84 8.29 -3.42
C PRO A 38 -18.97 8.61 -1.93
N VAL A 39 -19.20 9.87 -1.62
CA VAL A 39 -19.46 10.36 -0.25
C VAL A 39 -20.96 10.61 -0.07
N SER A 40 -21.54 10.07 0.99
CA SER A 40 -22.94 10.26 1.34
C SER A 40 -23.07 10.64 2.81
N LEU A 41 -24.07 11.45 3.13
CA LEU A 41 -24.50 11.69 4.51
C LEU A 41 -25.66 10.76 4.83
N VAL A 42 -25.56 10.06 5.96
CA VAL A 42 -26.61 9.13 6.41
C VAL A 42 -27.16 9.67 7.72
N ARG A 43 -28.47 9.88 7.78
CA ARG A 43 -29.16 10.32 9.01
C ARG A 43 -29.43 9.11 9.92
N CYS A 44 -29.63 9.35 11.20
CA CYS A 44 -29.84 8.30 12.21
C CYS A 44 -31.06 7.41 11.97
N ASP A 45 -32.03 7.86 11.16
CA ASP A 45 -33.19 7.08 10.72
C ASP A 45 -32.94 6.29 9.41
N GLY A 46 -31.73 6.34 8.86
CA GLY A 46 -31.31 5.58 7.68
C GLY A 46 -31.51 6.30 6.35
N VAL A 47 -31.97 7.55 6.34
CA VAL A 47 -32.07 8.33 5.09
C VAL A 47 -30.68 8.65 4.55
N ILE A 48 -30.47 8.38 3.26
CA ILE A 48 -29.20 8.62 2.57
C ILE A 48 -29.31 9.87 1.69
N TYR A 49 -28.46 10.85 1.97
CA TYR A 49 -28.28 12.04 1.16
C TYR A 49 -27.00 11.88 0.32
N SER A 50 -27.17 11.73 -1.00
CA SER A 50 -26.04 11.75 -1.92
C SER A 50 -25.46 13.16 -2.00
N THR A 51 -24.16 13.30 -1.77
CA THR A 51 -23.49 14.61 -1.85
C THR A 51 -23.04 14.94 -3.27
N GLY A 52 -22.99 13.95 -4.17
CA GLY A 52 -22.36 14.07 -5.49
C GLY A 52 -20.82 14.17 -5.45
N LEU A 53 -20.21 14.12 -4.25
CA LEU A 53 -18.78 14.20 -4.06
C LEU A 53 -18.13 12.81 -4.13
N ILE A 54 -16.88 12.79 -4.57
CA ILE A 54 -16.03 11.60 -4.64
C ILE A 54 -14.81 11.80 -3.75
N PHE A 55 -14.50 10.82 -2.92
CA PHE A 55 -13.21 10.70 -2.24
C PHE A 55 -12.30 9.77 -3.06
N THR A 56 -11.04 10.18 -3.27
CA THR A 56 -10.06 9.37 -4.01
C THR A 56 -8.95 8.92 -3.08
N TYR A 57 -8.80 7.61 -2.92
CA TYR A 57 -7.62 7.03 -2.31
C TYR A 57 -6.52 6.88 -3.35
N THR A 58 -5.46 7.67 -3.22
CA THR A 58 -4.23 7.52 -4.01
C THR A 58 -3.19 6.79 -3.16
N PRO A 59 -2.97 5.49 -3.39
CA PRO A 59 -1.96 4.78 -2.64
C PRO A 59 -0.55 5.24 -2.99
N GLU A 60 0.33 5.19 -2.01
CA GLU A 60 1.77 5.29 -2.25
C GLU A 60 2.19 4.23 -3.27
N PRO A 61 2.96 4.61 -4.31
CA PRO A 61 3.64 3.64 -5.15
C PRO A 61 4.37 2.65 -4.24
N GLY A 62 4.12 1.36 -4.44
CA GLY A 62 4.72 0.32 -3.61
C GLY A 62 6.24 0.44 -3.51
N PRO A 63 6.88 -0.31 -2.59
CA PRO A 63 8.24 -0.08 -2.17
C PRO A 63 9.09 -0.03 -3.42
N HIS A 64 9.73 1.13 -3.63
CA HIS A 64 10.59 1.36 -4.77
C HIS A 64 11.45 0.10 -4.92
N GLN A 65 11.47 -0.49 -6.12
CA GLN A 65 12.31 -1.65 -6.35
C GLN A 65 13.68 -1.30 -5.82
N HIS A 66 14.14 -2.09 -4.83
CA HIS A 66 15.39 -1.83 -4.13
C HIS A 66 16.45 -1.52 -5.17
N CYS A 67 16.90 -0.26 -5.21
CA CYS A 67 17.83 0.15 -6.23
C CYS A 67 19.13 -0.61 -5.94
N LYS A 68 19.44 -1.61 -6.77
CA LYS A 68 20.68 -2.39 -6.65
C LYS A 68 21.92 -1.49 -6.65
N GLU A 69 21.79 -0.30 -7.20
CA GLU A 69 22.81 0.74 -7.18
C GLU A 69 23.06 1.32 -5.77
N VAL A 70 22.04 1.44 -4.93
CA VAL A 70 22.23 1.91 -3.55
C VAL A 70 23.01 0.87 -2.74
N ASP A 71 22.77 -0.43 -2.97
CA ASP A 71 23.58 -1.50 -2.34
C ASP A 71 25.05 -1.44 -2.74
N ARG A 72 25.33 -1.11 -4.00
CA ARG A 72 26.70 -0.94 -4.51
C ARG A 72 27.40 0.24 -3.84
N ILE A 73 26.70 1.36 -3.65
CA ILE A 73 27.23 2.56 -2.98
C ILE A 73 27.41 2.32 -1.48
N LEU A 74 26.48 1.61 -0.83
CA LEU A 74 26.51 1.27 0.58
C LEU A 74 27.50 0.14 0.92
N GLY A 75 28.17 -0.45 -0.08
CA GLY A 75 29.16 -1.51 0.13
C GLY A 75 28.58 -2.84 0.61
N ARG A 76 27.27 -3.09 0.42
CA ARG A 76 26.67 -4.41 0.66
C ARG A 76 26.98 -5.30 -0.54
N THR A 77 28.16 -5.90 -0.54
CA THR A 77 28.48 -7.00 -1.45
C THR A 77 27.52 -8.16 -1.18
N PRO A 78 26.77 -8.67 -2.18
CA PRO A 78 26.20 -10.00 -2.05
C PRO A 78 27.38 -10.95 -1.86
N ALA A 79 27.36 -11.73 -0.79
CA ALA A 79 28.39 -12.73 -0.52
C ALA A 79 28.62 -13.55 -1.80
N SER A 80 29.83 -13.47 -2.32
CA SER A 80 30.30 -14.22 -3.48
C SER A 80 30.09 -15.72 -3.24
N PRO A 81 29.48 -16.47 -4.18
CA PRO A 81 29.41 -17.91 -4.08
C PRO A 81 30.73 -18.50 -4.57
N ASP A 82 31.80 -18.37 -3.80
CA ASP A 82 33.04 -19.10 -4.05
C ASP A 82 33.42 -19.94 -2.84
N SER A 83 33.07 -21.21 -2.93
CA SER A 83 33.78 -22.30 -2.26
C SER A 83 33.60 -23.55 -3.13
N THR A 84 34.12 -23.52 -4.35
CA THR A 84 34.48 -24.77 -5.05
C THR A 84 35.95 -25.05 -4.73
N SER A 85 36.17 -25.73 -3.61
CA SER A 85 37.46 -26.28 -3.26
C SER A 85 37.88 -27.30 -4.31
N SER A 86 38.98 -27.00 -4.99
CA SER A 86 39.70 -27.87 -5.91
C SER A 86 40.17 -29.14 -5.21
N ASN A 87 39.84 -30.31 -5.78
CA ASN A 87 40.55 -31.55 -5.50
C ASN A 87 41.01 -32.18 -6.82
N ASN A 88 42.32 -32.07 -7.06
CA ASN A 88 43.05 -32.76 -8.11
C ASN A 88 43.03 -34.27 -7.84
N PHE A 89 42.56 -35.07 -8.81
CA PHE A 89 42.93 -36.47 -8.92
C PHE A 89 43.46 -36.75 -10.32
N SER A 90 44.74 -37.13 -10.34
CA SER A 90 45.53 -37.53 -11.51
C SER A 90 44.91 -38.74 -12.19
N SER A 91 44.84 -38.67 -13.52
CA SER A 91 44.58 -39.81 -14.42
C SER A 91 45.72 -40.82 -14.35
N THR A 92 45.41 -42.12 -14.24
CA THR A 92 46.20 -43.17 -14.90
C THR A 92 45.28 -44.36 -15.21
N LEU A 93 45.29 -44.76 -16.49
CA LEU A 93 44.96 -46.10 -16.97
C LEU A 93 46.06 -47.08 -16.54
#